data_AF-A0A7W1DD86-F1
#
_entry.id   AF-A0A7W1DD86-F1
#
_cell.length_a   1.000
_cell.length_b   1.000
_cell.length_c   1.000
_cell.angle_alpha   90.00
_cell.angle_beta   90.00
_cell.angle_gamma   90.00
#
_symmetry.space_group_name_H-M   'P 1'
#
loop_
_entity.id
_entity.type
_entity.pdbx_description
1 polymer ?
#
loop_
_entity_poly.entity_id
_entity_poly.type
_entity_poly.pdbx_seq_one_letter_code
_entity_poly.pdbx_strand_id
1 'polypeptide(L)'
;MKRFVFFFVLFSFPALSGYAQKIVKIEKPTQPALEVNQFSTEISEKEWQIIIDSLQAEDWEKSAFLAGQLINRVKTDNEKKRLARLRYIYLYALAGKIIAFSEANKKSEEAAAREELRKAADSFVGKEFVLPPRRFLANCNQVLNYICPVKNNDNALRVTATNKEGTAIHSFELILFDQKVDLKDFTGKETFLGGILAKVEFNENKSYPWIMRLSFVRGFIRVIVTK
;
A
#
# COMPACT_ATOMS: atom_id res chain seq x y z
N MET A 1 59.79 53.15 -13.18
CA MET A 1 59.90 51.71 -12.82
C MET A 1 59.55 51.55 -11.35
N LYS A 2 58.35 51.06 -11.03
CA LYS A 2 57.86 50.88 -9.64
C LYS A 2 58.24 49.47 -9.17
N ARG A 3 58.93 49.39 -8.03
CA ARG A 3 59.39 48.14 -7.41
C ARG A 3 58.22 47.46 -6.68
N PHE A 4 57.96 46.21 -7.03
CA PHE A 4 57.03 45.33 -6.32
C PHE A 4 57.71 44.81 -5.05
N VAL A 5 57.12 45.06 -3.88
CA VAL A 5 57.49 44.44 -2.60
C VAL A 5 56.56 43.26 -2.39
N PHE A 6 57.10 42.04 -2.43
CA PHE A 6 56.38 40.82 -2.09
C PHE A 6 56.43 40.61 -0.57
N PHE A 7 55.28 40.72 0.09
CA PHE A 7 55.11 40.26 1.47
C PHE A 7 54.81 38.75 1.46
N PHE A 8 55.76 37.95 1.93
CA PHE A 8 55.50 36.55 2.28
C PHE A 8 54.86 36.52 3.68
N VAL A 9 53.56 36.26 3.74
CA VAL A 9 52.87 35.93 4.98
C VAL A 9 52.99 34.42 5.20
N LEU A 10 53.86 34.01 6.13
CA LEU A 10 53.88 32.64 6.64
C LEU A 10 52.63 32.43 7.52
N PHE A 11 51.66 31.66 7.01
CA PHE A 11 50.61 31.08 7.84
C PHE A 11 51.14 29.80 8.49
N SER A 12 51.51 29.89 9.76
CA SER A 12 51.72 28.74 10.63
C SER A 12 50.35 28.10 10.92
N PHE A 13 50.08 26.95 10.30
CA PHE A 13 48.97 26.09 10.70
C PHE A 13 49.28 25.49 12.08
N PRO A 14 48.47 25.73 13.13
CA PRO A 14 48.55 24.92 14.33
C PRO A 14 48.16 23.48 13.95
N ALA A 15 48.99 22.52 14.35
CA ALA A 15 48.67 21.11 14.25
C ALA A 15 47.36 20.86 15.02
N LEU A 16 46.27 20.65 14.27
CA LEU A 16 45.02 20.15 14.82
C LEU A 16 45.31 18.75 15.36
N SER A 17 45.46 18.68 16.68
CA SER A 17 45.39 17.44 17.45
C SER A 17 44.14 16.69 17.00
N GLY A 18 44.36 15.54 16.38
CA GLY A 18 43.31 14.65 15.92
C GLY A 18 42.44 14.24 17.10
N TYR A 19 41.28 14.86 17.22
CA TYR A 19 40.17 14.26 17.93
C TYR A 19 39.81 13.01 17.13
N ALA A 20 40.29 11.86 17.61
CA ALA A 20 39.76 10.57 17.22
C ALA A 20 38.27 10.58 17.55
N GLN A 21 37.43 10.90 16.57
CA GLN A 21 36.01 10.69 16.67
C GLN A 21 35.81 9.19 16.80
N LYS A 22 35.54 8.75 18.04
CA LYS A 22 35.09 7.39 18.30
C LYS A 22 33.80 7.25 17.50
N ILE A 23 33.85 6.54 16.38
CA ILE A 23 32.66 6.13 15.63
C ILE A 23 31.90 5.22 16.58
N VAL A 24 30.98 5.79 17.34
CA VAL A 24 29.97 5.02 18.06
C VAL A 24 29.10 4.45 16.96
N LYS A 25 29.29 3.16 16.68
CA LYS A 25 28.30 2.38 15.93
C LYS A 25 26.98 2.56 16.65
N ILE A 26 26.11 3.40 16.09
CA ILE A 26 24.71 3.41 16.48
C ILE A 26 24.21 2.06 15.99
N GLU A 27 24.14 1.08 16.88
CA GLU A 27 23.34 -0.11 16.64
C GLU A 27 21.93 0.40 16.35
N LYS A 28 21.54 0.28 15.08
CA LYS A 28 20.16 0.46 14.65
C LYS A 28 19.34 -0.39 15.63
N PRO A 29 18.37 0.17 16.37
CA PRO A 29 17.62 -0.61 17.34
C PRO A 29 17.09 -1.84 16.62
N THR A 30 17.61 -3.01 17.01
CA THR A 30 17.16 -4.29 16.52
C THR A 30 15.70 -4.37 16.95
N GLN A 31 14.80 -3.98 16.05
CA GLN A 31 13.39 -4.27 16.22
C GLN A 31 13.32 -5.76 16.53
N PRO A 32 12.67 -6.18 17.63
CA PRO A 32 12.57 -7.60 17.93
C PRO A 32 11.98 -8.28 16.70
N ALA A 33 12.76 -9.18 16.10
CA ALA A 33 12.28 -10.01 15.02
C ALA A 33 11.05 -10.72 15.56
N LEU A 34 9.89 -10.44 14.97
CA LEU A 34 8.65 -11.06 15.40
C LEU A 34 8.77 -12.56 15.13
N GLU A 35 8.76 -13.35 16.20
CA GLU A 35 8.50 -14.78 16.12
C GLU A 35 7.05 -14.97 15.66
N VAL A 36 6.86 -14.95 14.35
CA VAL A 36 5.61 -15.41 13.72
C VAL A 36 5.48 -16.89 14.07
N ASN A 37 4.45 -17.24 14.83
CA ASN A 37 4.19 -18.65 15.17
C ASN A 37 3.85 -19.41 13.89
N GLN A 38 4.83 -20.11 13.32
CA GLN A 38 4.72 -20.76 12.01
C GLN A 38 3.72 -21.92 11.99
N PHE A 39 3.25 -22.38 13.15
CA PHE A 39 2.36 -23.53 13.29
C PHE A 39 0.87 -23.15 13.40
N SER A 40 0.56 -21.88 13.63
CA SER A 40 -0.83 -21.42 13.66
C SER A 40 -1.36 -21.17 12.25
N THR A 41 -2.51 -21.76 11.92
CA THR A 41 -3.27 -21.45 10.70
C THR A 41 -4.12 -20.19 10.84
N GLU A 42 -4.19 -19.61 12.04
CA GLU A 42 -4.90 -18.39 12.35
C GLU A 42 -3.97 -17.19 12.50
N ILE A 43 -4.46 -16.04 12.04
CA ILE A 43 -3.81 -14.73 12.22
C ILE A 43 -4.24 -14.18 13.56
N SER A 44 -3.31 -13.94 14.47
CA SER A 44 -3.58 -13.31 15.76
C SER A 44 -3.97 -11.84 15.61
N GLU A 45 -4.64 -11.27 16.62
CA GLU A 45 -4.94 -9.82 16.64
C GLU A 45 -3.66 -8.97 16.60
N LYS A 46 -2.57 -9.42 17.24
CA LYS A 46 -1.29 -8.73 17.23
C LYS A 46 -0.69 -8.67 15.82
N GLU A 47 -0.64 -9.81 15.11
CA GLU A 47 -0.15 -9.84 13.73
C GLU A 47 -1.00 -8.97 12.81
N TRP A 48 -2.32 -9.03 12.98
CA TRP A 48 -3.23 -8.17 12.24
C TRP A 48 -2.95 -6.68 12.49
N GLN A 49 -2.85 -6.28 13.76
CA GLN A 49 -2.59 -4.90 14.14
C GLN A 49 -1.27 -4.38 13.56
N ILE A 50 -0.20 -5.17 13.62
CA ILE A 50 1.12 -4.76 13.09
C ILE A 50 1.06 -4.46 11.59
N ILE A 51 0.28 -5.22 10.82
CA ILE A 51 0.09 -4.95 9.40
C ILE A 51 -0.68 -3.65 9.19
N ILE A 52 -1.76 -3.44 9.95
CA ILE A 52 -2.54 -2.20 9.88
C ILE A 52 -1.67 -0.98 10.23
N ASP A 53 -0.88 -1.06 11.29
CA ASP A 53 0.03 0.01 11.70
C ASP A 53 1.09 0.29 10.62
N SER A 54 1.63 -0.77 10.00
CA SER A 54 2.63 -0.63 8.91
C SER A 54 2.01 0.03 7.67
N LEU A 55 0.77 -0.31 7.32
CA LEU A 55 0.05 0.32 6.22
C LEU A 55 -0.27 1.79 6.50
N GLN A 56 -0.70 2.11 7.73
CA GLN A 56 -0.99 3.48 8.15
C GLN A 56 0.26 4.36 8.17
N ALA A 57 1.42 3.78 8.48
CA ALA A 57 2.72 4.42 8.41
C ALA A 57 3.31 4.46 6.99
N GLU A 58 2.62 3.90 5.98
CA GLU A 58 3.10 3.79 4.60
C GLU A 58 4.44 3.04 4.47
N ASP A 59 4.72 2.13 5.41
CA ASP A 59 5.86 1.21 5.35
C ASP A 59 5.51 0.07 4.38
N TRP A 60 5.58 0.37 3.09
CA TRP A 60 5.13 -0.50 2.01
C TRP A 60 5.90 -1.82 1.96
N GLU A 61 7.21 -1.78 2.21
CA GLU A 61 8.06 -2.97 2.21
C GLU A 61 7.67 -3.92 3.35
N LYS A 62 7.53 -3.40 4.57
CA LYS A 62 7.11 -4.20 5.73
C LYS A 62 5.69 -4.71 5.58
N SER A 63 4.78 -3.87 5.09
CA SER A 63 3.38 -4.23 4.86
C SER A 63 3.26 -5.36 3.85
N ALA A 64 3.96 -5.27 2.72
CA ALA A 64 3.97 -6.30 1.69
C ALA A 64 4.59 -7.60 2.20
N PHE A 65 5.73 -7.51 2.91
CA PHE A 65 6.40 -8.66 3.50
C PHE A 65 5.51 -9.43 4.48
N LEU A 66 4.93 -8.72 5.46
CA LEU A 66 4.06 -9.33 6.47
C LEU A 66 2.80 -9.94 5.84
N ALA A 67 2.16 -9.22 4.91
CA ALA A 67 0.97 -9.73 4.23
C ALA A 67 1.28 -10.99 3.40
N GLY A 68 2.39 -11.00 2.66
CA GLY A 68 2.85 -12.16 1.89
C GLY A 68 3.14 -13.38 2.78
N GLN A 69 3.82 -13.18 3.92
CA GLN A 69 4.05 -14.26 4.90
C GLN A 69 2.73 -14.84 5.43
N LEU A 70 1.77 -13.99 5.80
CA LEU A 70 0.49 -14.45 6.31
C LEU A 70 -0.36 -15.17 5.26
N ILE A 71 -0.38 -14.68 4.00
CA ILE A 71 -1.08 -15.36 2.90
C ILE A 71 -0.51 -16.75 2.65
N ASN A 72 0.81 -16.91 2.76
CA ASN A 72 1.45 -18.21 2.59
C ASN A 72 1.12 -19.18 3.73
N ARG A 73 0.96 -18.67 4.95
CA ARG A 73 0.61 -19.48 6.13
C ARG A 73 -0.87 -19.86 6.18
N VAL A 74 -1.77 -18.92 5.87
CA VAL A 74 -3.22 -19.05 6.06
C VAL A 74 -3.85 -19.55 4.77
N LYS A 75 -4.37 -20.78 4.78
CA LYS A 75 -4.92 -21.44 3.57
C LYS A 75 -6.42 -21.25 3.40
N THR A 76 -7.15 -20.95 4.46
CA THR A 76 -8.60 -20.78 4.47
C THR A 76 -8.99 -19.47 5.14
N ASP A 77 -10.07 -18.88 4.66
CA ASP A 77 -10.65 -17.68 5.29
C ASP A 77 -11.37 -18.07 6.59
N ASN A 78 -11.22 -17.24 7.63
CA ASN A 78 -12.03 -17.32 8.84
C ASN A 78 -13.32 -16.48 8.70
N GLU A 79 -14.17 -16.48 9.73
CA GLU A 79 -15.40 -15.66 9.75
C GLU A 79 -15.13 -14.16 9.54
N LYS A 80 -13.98 -13.67 10.02
CA LYS A 80 -13.52 -12.28 9.84
C LYS A 80 -13.01 -11.98 8.43
N LYS A 81 -12.97 -12.97 7.53
CA LYS A 81 -12.49 -12.87 6.14
C LYS A 81 -11.06 -12.30 6.04
N ARG A 82 -10.19 -12.67 6.97
CA ARG A 82 -8.83 -12.09 7.05
C ARG A 82 -7.97 -12.40 5.83
N LEU A 83 -8.06 -13.61 5.27
CA LEU A 83 -7.27 -13.97 4.10
C LEU A 83 -7.73 -13.18 2.86
N ALA A 84 -9.04 -13.00 2.68
CA ALA A 84 -9.59 -12.14 1.63
C ALA A 84 -9.17 -10.67 1.77
N ARG A 85 -9.04 -10.15 3.00
CA ARG A 85 -8.49 -8.80 3.26
C ARG A 85 -6.98 -8.73 3.00
N LEU A 86 -6.23 -9.77 3.39
CA LEU A 86 -4.79 -9.82 3.17
C LEU A 86 -4.42 -9.78 1.69
N ARG A 87 -5.18 -10.48 0.83
CA ARG A 87 -4.96 -10.42 -0.63
C ARG A 87 -4.99 -8.97 -1.13
N TYR A 88 -5.98 -8.18 -0.68
CA TYR A 88 -6.05 -6.77 -1.02
C TYR A 88 -4.86 -5.99 -0.46
N ILE A 89 -4.58 -6.14 0.84
CA ILE A 89 -3.47 -5.46 1.52
C ILE A 89 -2.15 -5.70 0.79
N TYR A 90 -1.89 -6.94 0.38
CA TYR A 90 -0.65 -7.30 -0.28
C TYR A 90 -0.51 -6.61 -1.64
N LEU A 91 -1.54 -6.66 -2.50
CA LEU A 91 -1.51 -5.94 -3.78
C LEU A 91 -1.37 -4.43 -3.58
N TYR A 92 -2.11 -3.87 -2.61
CA TYR A 92 -2.07 -2.44 -2.29
C TYR A 92 -0.68 -1.99 -1.80
N ALA A 93 -0.04 -2.77 -0.92
CA ALA A 93 1.30 -2.49 -0.41
C ALA A 93 2.37 -2.63 -1.50
N LEU A 94 2.26 -3.62 -2.39
CA LEU A 94 3.15 -3.76 -3.54
C LEU A 94 3.04 -2.57 -4.50
N ALA A 95 1.83 -2.05 -4.72
CA ALA A 95 1.64 -0.83 -5.51
C ALA A 95 2.35 0.38 -4.87
N GLY A 96 2.20 0.57 -3.55
CA GLY A 96 2.93 1.61 -2.81
C GLY A 96 4.45 1.44 -2.88
N LYS A 97 4.95 0.21 -2.77
CA LYS A 97 6.39 -0.14 -2.90
C LYS A 97 6.94 0.24 -4.27
N ILE A 98 6.19 -0.02 -5.35
CA ILE A 98 6.58 0.38 -6.72
C ILE A 98 6.69 1.90 -6.84
N ILE A 99 5.74 2.65 -6.29
CA ILE A 99 5.75 4.12 -6.30
C ILE A 99 6.97 4.64 -5.54
N ALA A 100 7.19 4.18 -4.32
CA ALA A 100 8.32 4.61 -3.49
C ALA A 100 9.68 4.32 -4.15
N PHE A 101 9.83 3.17 -4.83
CA PHE A 101 11.05 2.86 -5.59
C PHE A 101 11.21 3.73 -6.83
N SER A 102 10.12 4.05 -7.53
CA SER A 102 10.15 4.98 -8.65
C SER A 102 10.62 6.38 -8.21
N GLU A 103 10.07 6.89 -7.10
CA GLU A 103 10.44 8.20 -6.53
C GLU A 103 11.90 8.23 -6.05
N ALA A 104 12.40 7.12 -5.50
CA ALA A 104 13.78 6.96 -5.09
C ALA A 104 14.75 6.61 -6.25
N ASN A 105 14.27 6.56 -7.50
CA ASN A 105 15.04 6.16 -8.69
C ASN A 105 15.71 4.77 -8.57
N LYS A 106 15.09 3.86 -7.83
CA LYS A 106 15.53 2.46 -7.60
C LYS A 106 14.95 1.54 -8.68
N LYS A 107 15.48 1.63 -9.90
CA LYS A 107 14.90 0.97 -11.09
C LYS A 107 14.86 -0.57 -11.01
N SER A 108 15.88 -1.18 -10.39
CA SER A 108 15.97 -2.64 -10.27
C SER A 108 14.89 -3.16 -9.32
N GLU A 109 14.76 -2.51 -8.18
CA GLU A 109 13.79 -2.83 -7.14
C GLU A 109 12.35 -2.52 -7.60
N GLU A 110 12.15 -1.43 -8.35
CA GLU A 110 10.87 -1.13 -9.02
C GLU A 110 10.46 -2.27 -9.96
N ALA A 111 11.38 -2.73 -10.81
CA ALA A 111 11.11 -3.82 -11.76
C ALA A 111 10.77 -5.13 -11.03
N ALA A 112 11.54 -5.46 -9.98
CA ALA A 112 11.28 -6.64 -9.15
C ALA A 112 9.91 -6.56 -8.44
N ALA A 113 9.55 -5.40 -7.89
CA ALA A 113 8.26 -5.20 -7.23
C ALA A 113 7.08 -5.27 -8.21
N ARG A 114 7.24 -4.79 -9.44
CA ARG A 114 6.23 -4.93 -10.51
C ARG A 114 6.00 -6.39 -10.87
N GLU A 115 7.07 -7.16 -10.99
CA GLU A 115 6.99 -8.60 -11.28
C GLU A 115 6.33 -9.37 -10.13
N GLU A 116 6.69 -9.05 -8.88
CA GLU A 116 6.04 -9.58 -7.68
C GLU A 116 4.53 -9.28 -7.68
N LEU A 117 4.15 -8.03 -8.00
CA LEU A 117 2.75 -7.62 -8.08
C LEU A 117 1.98 -8.38 -9.17
N ARG A 118 2.57 -8.55 -10.36
CA ARG A 118 1.94 -9.30 -11.47
C ARG A 118 1.68 -10.75 -11.08
N LYS A 119 2.69 -11.44 -10.53
CA LYS A 119 2.56 -12.82 -10.05
C LYS A 119 1.50 -12.96 -8.97
N ALA A 120 1.50 -12.05 -8.00
CA ALA A 120 0.50 -12.05 -6.93
C ALA A 120 -0.91 -11.85 -7.50
N ALA A 121 -1.10 -10.85 -8.36
CA ALA A 121 -2.36 -10.56 -9.02
C ALA A 121 -2.91 -11.76 -9.80
N ASP A 122 -2.08 -12.39 -10.64
CA ASP A 122 -2.47 -13.56 -11.43
C ASP A 122 -2.90 -14.72 -10.53
N SER A 123 -2.18 -14.96 -9.43
CA SER A 123 -2.53 -16.02 -8.47
C SER A 123 -3.84 -15.76 -7.70
N PHE A 124 -4.30 -14.50 -7.68
CA PHE A 124 -5.48 -14.08 -6.94
C PHE A 124 -6.74 -13.94 -7.81
N VAL A 125 -6.62 -14.03 -9.14
CA VAL A 125 -7.79 -14.08 -10.03
C VAL A 125 -8.68 -15.27 -9.62
N GLY A 126 -10.00 -15.01 -9.57
CA GLY A 126 -11.01 -15.96 -9.11
C GLY A 126 -11.16 -16.08 -7.59
N LYS A 127 -10.41 -15.31 -6.78
CA LYS A 127 -10.47 -15.38 -5.31
C LYS A 127 -11.34 -14.29 -4.67
N GLU A 128 -11.84 -14.64 -3.48
CA GLU A 128 -12.36 -13.78 -2.38
C GLU A 128 -11.52 -12.52 -2.11
N PHE A 129 -12.05 -11.30 -2.32
CA PHE A 129 -11.48 -10.07 -1.76
C PHE A 129 -12.48 -9.34 -0.86
N VAL A 130 -11.98 -8.76 0.22
CA VAL A 130 -12.68 -7.76 1.02
C VAL A 130 -11.80 -6.52 1.10
N LEU A 131 -12.32 -5.41 0.57
CA LEU A 131 -11.66 -4.12 0.54
C LEU A 131 -11.74 -3.47 1.93
N PRO A 132 -10.80 -2.57 2.30
CA PRO A 132 -10.88 -1.84 3.56
C PRO A 132 -12.13 -0.98 3.59
N PRO A 133 -12.68 -0.72 4.79
CA PRO A 133 -13.89 0.04 4.90
C PRO A 133 -13.64 1.48 4.49
N ARG A 134 -14.60 2.04 3.75
CA ARG A 134 -14.55 3.40 3.25
C ARG A 134 -15.91 4.02 3.36
N ARG A 135 -15.95 5.34 3.50
CA ARG A 135 -17.20 6.08 3.51
C ARG A 135 -17.79 6.10 2.09
N PHE A 136 -19.10 5.86 2.00
CA PHE A 136 -19.83 6.00 0.74
C PHE A 136 -20.28 7.45 0.53
N LEU A 137 -20.09 7.96 -0.70
CA LEU A 137 -20.56 9.27 -1.13
C LEU A 137 -21.43 9.13 -2.38
N ALA A 138 -22.65 9.68 -2.32
CA ALA A 138 -23.58 9.68 -3.45
C ALA A 138 -23.08 10.56 -4.62
N ASN A 139 -22.29 11.58 -4.32
CA ASN A 139 -21.61 12.42 -5.30
C ASN A 139 -20.10 12.39 -5.03
N CYS A 140 -19.33 11.96 -6.02
CA CYS A 140 -17.89 11.77 -5.93
C CYS A 140 -17.09 12.72 -6.83
N ASN A 141 -17.57 13.93 -7.05
CA ASN A 141 -16.79 14.94 -7.76
C ASN A 141 -15.48 15.20 -7.01
N GLN A 142 -14.35 14.78 -7.60
CA GLN A 142 -12.98 15.06 -7.16
C GLN A 142 -12.56 14.50 -5.79
N VAL A 143 -13.16 13.41 -5.32
CA VAL A 143 -12.80 12.77 -4.04
C VAL A 143 -12.11 11.42 -4.24
N LEU A 144 -11.08 11.16 -3.43
CA LEU A 144 -10.26 9.93 -3.43
C LEU A 144 -10.49 9.14 -2.15
N ASN A 145 -10.26 7.83 -2.17
CA ASN A 145 -10.48 6.93 -1.01
C ASN A 145 -11.93 6.82 -0.51
N TYR A 146 -12.92 7.17 -1.35
CA TYR A 146 -14.34 6.99 -1.06
C TYR A 146 -14.95 5.93 -1.99
N ILE A 147 -16.06 5.35 -1.53
CA ILE A 147 -16.91 4.52 -2.38
C ILE A 147 -17.84 5.42 -3.17
N CYS A 148 -17.84 5.21 -4.48
CA CYS A 148 -18.49 6.08 -5.44
C CYS A 148 -19.36 5.31 -6.43
N PRO A 149 -20.54 5.81 -6.79
CA PRO A 149 -21.28 5.27 -7.92
C PRO A 149 -20.50 5.47 -9.23
N VAL A 150 -20.69 4.54 -10.16
CA VAL A 150 -20.19 4.66 -11.53
C VAL A 150 -21.26 5.36 -12.36
N LYS A 151 -20.88 6.44 -13.06
CA LYS A 151 -21.79 7.19 -13.92
C LYS A 151 -22.38 6.24 -14.97
N ASN A 152 -23.71 6.26 -15.12
CA ASN A 152 -24.48 5.43 -16.05
C ASN A 152 -24.33 3.91 -15.82
N ASN A 153 -24.00 3.47 -14.60
CA ASN A 153 -23.99 2.05 -14.24
C ASN A 153 -24.46 1.85 -12.79
N ASP A 154 -25.75 1.56 -12.65
CA ASP A 154 -26.42 1.35 -11.35
C ASP A 154 -26.02 0.03 -10.66
N ASN A 155 -25.29 -0.84 -11.36
CA ASN A 155 -24.80 -2.13 -10.85
C ASN A 155 -23.30 -2.08 -10.55
N ALA A 156 -22.70 -0.89 -10.48
CA ALA A 156 -21.28 -0.74 -10.28
C ALA A 156 -20.93 0.36 -9.27
N LEU A 157 -20.00 0.02 -8.39
CA LEU A 157 -19.34 0.98 -7.51
C LEU A 157 -17.85 1.00 -7.84
N ARG A 158 -17.21 2.13 -7.56
CA ARG A 158 -15.78 2.32 -7.73
C ARG A 158 -15.13 2.94 -6.51
N VAL A 159 -13.85 2.67 -6.35
CA VAL A 159 -12.95 3.37 -5.42
C VAL A 159 -11.69 3.74 -6.18
N THR A 160 -11.16 4.94 -5.91
CA THR A 160 -9.79 5.30 -6.28
C THR A 160 -8.96 5.28 -5.01
N ALA A 161 -8.13 4.26 -4.83
CA ALA A 161 -7.31 4.06 -3.65
C ALA A 161 -5.93 4.68 -3.84
N THR A 162 -5.52 5.52 -2.90
CA THR A 162 -4.28 6.29 -2.96
C THR A 162 -3.52 6.21 -1.64
N ASN A 163 -2.27 6.66 -1.66
CA ASN A 163 -1.56 7.04 -0.44
C ASN A 163 -2.34 8.10 0.37
N LYS A 164 -1.89 8.34 1.61
CA LYS A 164 -2.51 9.25 2.58
C LYS A 164 -2.70 10.66 2.04
N GLU A 165 -1.71 11.16 1.30
CA GLU A 165 -1.72 12.51 0.74
C GLU A 165 -2.53 12.62 -0.57
N GLY A 166 -3.02 11.51 -1.13
CA GLY A 166 -3.81 11.53 -2.37
C GLY A 166 -3.01 11.84 -3.64
N THR A 167 -1.67 11.80 -3.57
CA THR A 167 -0.78 12.16 -4.67
C THR A 167 -0.44 10.98 -5.58
N ALA A 168 -0.57 9.75 -5.09
CA ALA A 168 -0.23 8.54 -5.84
C ALA A 168 -1.37 7.52 -5.82
N ILE A 169 -1.81 7.08 -7.00
CA ILE A 169 -2.94 6.15 -7.14
C ILE A 169 -2.41 4.72 -7.15
N HIS A 170 -2.71 3.96 -6.10
CA HIS A 170 -2.31 2.56 -6.00
C HIS A 170 -3.22 1.69 -6.85
N SER A 171 -4.54 1.90 -6.71
CA SER A 171 -5.53 1.14 -7.47
C SER A 171 -6.79 1.93 -7.82
N PHE A 172 -7.34 1.62 -8.98
CA PHE A 172 -8.77 1.79 -9.24
C PHE A 172 -9.48 0.47 -8.97
N GLU A 173 -10.46 0.46 -8.07
CA GLU A 173 -11.28 -0.71 -7.78
C GLU A 173 -12.65 -0.52 -8.41
N LEU A 174 -13.07 -1.45 -9.27
CA LEU A 174 -14.40 -1.51 -9.86
C LEU A 174 -15.12 -2.76 -9.35
N ILE A 175 -16.26 -2.58 -8.69
CA ILE A 175 -17.05 -3.65 -8.11
C ILE A 175 -18.36 -3.74 -8.88
N LEU A 176 -18.55 -4.86 -9.58
CA LEU A 176 -19.76 -5.18 -10.33
C LEU A 176 -20.67 -6.09 -9.50
N PHE A 177 -21.91 -5.68 -9.34
CA PHE A 177 -22.95 -6.40 -8.62
C PHE A 177 -23.84 -7.16 -9.61
N ASP A 178 -24.32 -8.34 -9.21
CA ASP A 178 -25.24 -9.14 -10.03
C ASP A 178 -26.63 -8.49 -10.13
N GLN A 179 -26.95 -7.58 -9.20
CA GLN A 179 -28.20 -6.84 -9.13
C GLN A 179 -27.95 -5.39 -8.75
N LYS A 180 -28.92 -4.52 -9.07
CA LYS A 180 -28.90 -3.12 -8.67
C LYS A 180 -28.87 -2.99 -7.15
N VAL A 181 -27.99 -2.13 -6.66
CA VAL A 181 -27.87 -1.83 -5.22
C VAL A 181 -28.67 -0.58 -4.91
N ASP A 182 -29.55 -0.62 -3.90
CA ASP A 182 -30.16 0.60 -3.37
C ASP A 182 -29.13 1.33 -2.49
N LEU A 183 -28.60 2.44 -2.99
CA LEU A 183 -27.52 3.18 -2.35
C LEU A 183 -27.99 4.15 -1.25
N LYS A 184 -29.32 4.33 -1.09
CA LYS A 184 -29.88 5.27 -0.10
C LYS A 184 -29.41 4.94 1.32
N ASP A 185 -29.40 3.65 1.66
CA ASP A 185 -29.06 3.18 2.99
C ASP A 185 -27.56 3.24 3.32
N PHE A 186 -26.71 3.51 2.33
CA PHE A 186 -25.25 3.57 2.48
C PHE A 186 -24.72 5.01 2.57
N THR A 187 -25.53 6.01 2.21
CA THR A 187 -25.10 7.41 2.12
C THR A 187 -24.48 7.90 3.43
N GLY A 188 -23.20 8.27 3.36
CA GLY A 188 -22.44 8.80 4.48
C GLY A 188 -21.95 7.76 5.50
N LYS A 189 -22.24 6.47 5.34
CA LYS A 189 -21.83 5.38 6.25
C LYS A 189 -20.50 4.76 5.83
N GLU A 190 -19.75 4.26 6.82
CA GLU A 190 -18.60 3.39 6.56
C GLU A 190 -19.06 2.02 6.11
N THR A 191 -18.46 1.53 5.03
CA THR A 191 -18.95 0.37 4.30
C THR A 191 -17.78 -0.46 3.78
N PHE A 192 -17.89 -1.78 3.92
CA PHE A 192 -17.02 -2.72 3.23
C PHE A 192 -17.56 -3.00 1.82
N LEU A 193 -16.64 -3.04 0.86
CA LEU A 193 -16.87 -3.62 -0.45
C LEU A 193 -16.07 -4.90 -0.60
N GLY A 194 -16.48 -5.74 -1.52
CA GLY A 194 -15.70 -6.89 -1.92
C GLY A 194 -16.36 -7.65 -3.05
N GLY A 195 -15.80 -8.80 -3.38
CA GLY A 195 -16.26 -9.64 -4.47
C GLY A 195 -15.16 -10.58 -4.93
N ILE A 196 -15.36 -11.17 -6.08
CA ILE A 196 -14.41 -12.11 -6.69
C ILE A 196 -13.57 -11.34 -7.71
N LEU A 197 -12.25 -11.35 -7.54
CA LEU A 197 -11.35 -10.67 -8.47
C LEU A 197 -11.44 -11.35 -9.85
N ALA A 198 -11.94 -10.63 -10.84
CA ALA A 198 -12.11 -11.16 -12.20
C ALA A 198 -10.94 -10.77 -13.11
N LYS A 199 -10.41 -9.55 -12.95
CA LYS A 199 -9.36 -9.00 -13.81
C LYS A 199 -8.49 -8.02 -13.07
N VAL A 200 -7.20 -8.03 -13.41
CA VAL A 200 -6.24 -6.98 -13.05
C VAL A 200 -5.68 -6.37 -14.34
N GLU A 201 -5.61 -5.04 -14.39
CA GLU A 201 -4.97 -4.30 -15.47
C GLU A 201 -3.86 -3.44 -14.89
N PHE A 202 -2.70 -3.41 -15.55
CA PHE A 202 -1.56 -2.62 -15.10
C PHE A 202 -1.38 -1.38 -15.97
N ASN A 203 -0.87 -0.31 -15.36
CA ASN A 203 -0.47 0.86 -16.11
C ASN A 203 0.89 0.64 -16.75
N GLU A 204 0.91 0.43 -18.07
CA GLU A 204 2.15 0.36 -18.84
C GLU A 204 2.71 1.77 -19.17
N ASN A 205 1.90 2.82 -19.04
CA ASN A 205 2.31 4.19 -19.31
C ASN A 205 2.67 4.94 -18.00
N LYS A 206 3.98 5.03 -17.74
CA LYS A 206 4.54 5.71 -16.55
C LYS A 206 4.22 7.21 -16.45
N SER A 207 3.70 7.85 -17.50
CA SER A 207 3.25 9.25 -17.44
C SER A 207 1.93 9.44 -16.68
N TYR A 208 1.19 8.37 -16.38
CA TYR A 208 -0.03 8.43 -15.57
C TYR A 208 0.24 7.95 -14.13
N PRO A 209 -0.34 8.62 -13.10
CA PRO A 209 0.01 8.40 -11.70
C PRO A 209 -0.74 7.23 -11.07
N TRP A 210 -0.95 6.12 -11.80
CA TRP A 210 -1.63 4.93 -11.28
C TRP A 210 -0.86 3.64 -11.56
N ILE A 211 -1.05 2.63 -10.70
CA ILE A 211 -0.35 1.33 -10.80
C ILE A 211 -1.24 0.24 -11.40
N MET A 212 -2.43 0.02 -10.83
CA MET A 212 -3.32 -1.07 -11.26
C MET A 212 -4.81 -0.71 -11.25
N ARG A 213 -5.60 -1.48 -11.99
CA ARG A 213 -7.06 -1.51 -11.89
C ARG A 213 -7.50 -2.93 -11.53
N LEU A 214 -8.33 -3.03 -10.51
CA LEU A 214 -8.91 -4.27 -10.03
C LEU A 214 -10.40 -4.29 -10.40
N SER A 215 -10.84 -5.32 -11.11
CA SER A 215 -12.25 -5.53 -11.44
C SER A 215 -12.80 -6.73 -10.70
N PHE A 216 -13.84 -6.51 -9.90
CA PHE A 216 -14.51 -7.52 -9.10
C PHE A 216 -15.90 -7.81 -9.67
N VAL A 217 -16.29 -9.07 -9.64
CA VAL A 217 -17.64 -9.56 -9.98
C VAL A 217 -18.26 -10.24 -8.78
N ARG A 218 -19.58 -10.49 -8.81
CA ARG A 218 -20.34 -11.00 -7.65
C ARG A 218 -20.08 -10.10 -6.43
N GLY A 219 -20.13 -8.80 -6.67
CA GLY A 219 -19.82 -7.78 -5.69
C GLY A 219 -20.76 -7.83 -4.49
N PHE A 220 -20.24 -7.48 -3.33
CA PHE A 220 -21.05 -7.28 -2.13
C PHE A 220 -20.70 -5.96 -1.46
N ILE A 221 -21.66 -5.46 -0.68
CA ILE A 221 -21.58 -4.21 0.07
C ILE A 221 -22.15 -4.44 1.48
N ARG A 222 -21.46 -3.98 2.52
CA ARG A 222 -21.88 -4.16 3.93
C ARG A 222 -21.55 -2.94 4.78
N VAL A 223 -22.53 -2.39 5.48
CA VAL A 223 -22.33 -1.29 6.43
C VAL A 223 -21.56 -1.80 7.66
N ILE A 224 -20.63 -0.99 8.16
CA ILE A 224 -20.04 -1.23 9.49
C ILE A 224 -21.08 -0.88 10.54
N VAL A 225 -21.48 -1.88 11.33
CA VAL A 225 -22.26 -1.67 12.54
C VAL A 225 -21.28 -1.56 13.70
N THR A 226 -21.02 -0.34 14.16
CA THR A 226 -20.35 -0.11 15.44
C THR A 226 -21.29 -0.60 16.54
N LYS A 227 -20.87 -1.61 17.29
CA LYS A 227 -21.52 -2.01 18.54
C LYS A 227 -20.92 -1.21 19.69
#